data_AF-K2GTR3-F1
#
_entry.id   AF-K2GTR3-F1
#
_cell.length_a   1.000
_cell.length_b   1.000
_cell.length_c   1.000
_cell.angle_alpha   90.00
_cell.angle_beta   90.00
_cell.angle_gamma   90.00
#
_symmetry.space_group_name_H-M   'P 1'
#
loop_
_entity.id
_entity.type
_entity.pdbx_description
1 polymer ?
#
loop_
_entity_poly.entity_id
_entity_poly.type
_entity_poly.pdbx_seq_one_letter_code
_entity_poly.pdbx_strand_id
1 'polypeptide(L)'
;MSMKTIVHLPSDSIEEVIKNLFTKLHTMKPSIFNENAQPSDFVLKVRGFNEFIIPYKRDGSKYCLSDFDYIRKCIHLKLPIDVVLFNRENMHHNLWNENTIKMMKYFDQFVGNNNWNLIQDETRCLSQRECQTPVCIQIISAERIKHYKITKLKDDSEIVNLEEDLKIYITGSLHYGTRLLVRQEFTPVYQIKEGKLHLDSPIMMTFNILISTLPKETRLTLSIYMTDSPINLQVLEINKKDICLATINCKLVDYNGYFMKGLFNVGMWERTEPNPIMMCCENTSSNTCKLHYRMIEFNKPVKMNTFIANEQELNTNITGSVKIDSEHTLRFKYAVEADPLTVLSQEDCRLLWTYRSLVMKTKPRSIARLVSA
;
A
#
# COMPACT_ATOMS: atom_id res chain seq x y z
N MET A 1 -32.43 37.57 18.52
CA MET A 1 -32.58 36.38 17.65
C MET A 1 -34.03 35.93 17.69
N SER A 2 -34.64 35.61 16.55
CA SER A 2 -36.01 35.07 16.48
C SER A 2 -35.94 33.55 16.45
N MET A 3 -36.57 32.86 17.42
CA MET A 3 -36.59 31.39 17.49
C MET A 3 -38.00 30.89 17.20
N LYS A 4 -38.13 29.82 16.42
CA LYS A 4 -39.41 29.19 16.08
C LYS A 4 -39.30 27.68 16.07
N THR A 5 -40.36 27.05 16.58
CA THR A 5 -40.52 25.61 16.56
C THR A 5 -41.42 25.21 15.39
N ILE A 6 -40.98 24.24 14.62
CA ILE A 6 -41.73 23.60 13.54
C ILE A 6 -41.82 22.10 13.85
N VAL A 7 -42.91 21.47 13.41
CA VAL A 7 -43.13 20.03 13.58
C VAL A 7 -43.15 19.43 12.18
N HIS A 8 -42.32 18.42 11.99
CA HIS A 8 -42.11 17.73 10.73
C HIS A 8 -41.86 16.26 10.97
N LEU A 9 -42.22 15.41 10.01
CA LEU A 9 -41.90 13.99 10.05
C LEU A 9 -40.45 13.79 9.58
N PRO A 10 -39.74 12.74 10.06
CA PRO A 10 -38.39 12.44 9.59
C PRO A 10 -38.27 12.18 8.09
N SER A 11 -39.38 11.76 7.46
CA SER A 11 -39.50 11.54 6.01
C SER A 11 -39.73 12.82 5.20
N ASP A 12 -39.97 13.96 5.85
CA ASP A 12 -40.25 15.21 5.14
C ASP A 12 -38.99 15.70 4.42
N SER A 13 -39.20 16.27 3.24
CA SER A 13 -38.12 16.83 2.44
C SER A 13 -37.56 18.09 3.10
N ILE A 14 -36.24 18.25 3.05
CA ILE A 14 -35.58 19.45 3.62
C ILE A 14 -36.10 20.74 2.96
N GLU A 15 -36.44 20.70 1.68
CA GLU A 15 -37.02 21.85 0.97
C GLU A 15 -38.33 22.33 1.61
N GLU A 16 -39.20 21.40 1.99
CA GLU A 16 -40.47 21.71 2.65
C GLU A 16 -40.25 22.26 4.06
N VAL A 17 -39.28 21.71 4.79
CA VAL A 17 -38.87 22.20 6.11
C VAL A 17 -38.34 23.64 6.01
N ILE A 18 -37.50 23.93 5.01
CA ILE A 18 -36.97 25.27 4.73
C ILE A 18 -38.12 26.23 4.39
N LYS A 19 -39.03 25.83 3.50
CA LYS A 19 -40.19 26.63 3.11
C LYS A 19 -41.06 26.99 4.32
N ASN A 20 -41.41 26.01 5.15
CA ASN A 20 -42.25 26.21 6.32
C ASN A 20 -41.58 27.09 7.37
N LEU A 21 -40.26 26.92 7.59
CA LEU A 21 -39.49 27.76 8.50
C LEU A 21 -39.39 29.21 7.98
N PHE A 22 -39.10 29.36 6.69
CA PHE A 22 -39.01 30.66 6.02
C PHE A 22 -40.33 31.41 6.10
N THR A 23 -41.46 30.81 5.70
CA THR A 23 -42.79 31.44 5.75
C THR A 23 -43.14 31.89 7.17
N LYS A 24 -42.92 31.04 8.18
CA LYS A 24 -43.20 31.38 9.58
C LYS A 24 -42.35 32.54 10.12
N LEU A 25 -41.09 32.64 9.69
CA LEU A 25 -40.20 33.73 10.09
C LEU A 25 -40.52 35.03 9.33
N HIS A 26 -40.79 34.94 8.03
CA HIS A 26 -41.11 36.06 7.17
C HIS A 26 -42.41 36.77 7.60
N THR A 27 -43.46 36.02 7.96
CA THR A 27 -44.73 36.60 8.45
C THR A 27 -44.55 37.36 9.77
N MET A 28 -43.64 36.94 10.64
CA MET A 28 -43.47 37.55 11.97
C MET A 28 -42.53 38.76 11.96
N LYS A 29 -41.45 38.68 11.20
CA LYS A 29 -40.40 39.71 11.15
C LYS A 29 -39.87 39.86 9.72
N PRO A 30 -40.63 40.52 8.83
CA PRO A 30 -40.23 40.69 7.43
C PRO A 30 -38.94 41.50 7.29
N SER A 31 -38.62 42.39 8.23
CA SER A 31 -37.38 43.21 8.23
C SER A 31 -36.07 42.43 8.34
N ILE A 32 -36.11 41.12 8.61
CA ILE A 32 -34.91 40.24 8.67
C ILE A 32 -34.55 39.73 7.26
N PHE A 33 -35.48 39.79 6.31
CA PHE A 33 -35.33 39.26 4.97
C PHE A 33 -35.25 40.39 3.95
N ASN A 34 -34.50 40.18 2.87
CA ASN A 34 -34.47 41.12 1.73
C ASN A 34 -35.83 41.06 1.00
N GLU A 35 -36.23 42.16 0.35
CA GLU A 35 -37.55 42.31 -0.31
C GLU A 35 -37.85 41.23 -1.36
N ASN A 36 -36.82 40.60 -1.94
CA ASN A 36 -36.93 39.56 -2.96
C ASN A 36 -36.53 38.15 -2.47
N ALA A 37 -36.35 37.94 -1.17
CA ALA A 37 -35.85 36.67 -0.63
C ALA A 37 -36.83 35.51 -0.89
N GLN A 38 -36.33 34.40 -1.43
CA GLN A 38 -37.09 33.17 -1.65
C GLN A 38 -36.58 32.04 -0.73
N PRO A 39 -37.42 31.03 -0.41
CA PRO A 39 -36.99 29.87 0.37
C PRO A 39 -35.77 29.14 -0.24
N SER A 40 -35.62 29.18 -1.56
CA SER A 40 -34.50 28.57 -2.31
C SER A 40 -33.13 29.17 -1.99
N ASP A 41 -33.11 30.41 -1.49
CA ASP A 41 -31.90 31.19 -1.21
C ASP A 41 -31.28 30.79 0.13
N PHE A 42 -31.96 29.91 0.87
CA PHE A 42 -31.55 29.49 2.20
C PHE A 42 -31.26 27.99 2.27
N VAL A 43 -30.42 27.64 3.24
CA VAL A 43 -30.15 26.27 3.69
C VAL A 43 -30.29 26.22 5.21
N LEU A 44 -30.46 25.03 5.77
CA LEU A 44 -30.43 24.86 7.21
C LEU A 44 -28.98 24.64 7.67
N LYS A 45 -28.56 25.34 8.71
CA LYS A 45 -27.27 25.15 9.37
C LYS A 45 -27.49 24.66 10.79
N VAL A 46 -26.79 23.62 11.20
CA VAL A 46 -26.85 23.12 12.58
C VAL A 46 -26.25 24.17 13.52
N ARG A 47 -26.97 24.52 14.60
CA ARG A 47 -26.50 25.55 15.53
C ARG A 47 -25.24 25.10 16.27
N GLY A 48 -24.20 25.94 16.27
CA GLY A 48 -22.92 25.65 16.94
C GLY A 48 -21.96 24.79 16.13
N PHE A 49 -22.37 24.28 14.96
CA PHE A 49 -21.55 23.46 14.08
C PHE A 49 -21.48 24.06 12.67
N ASN A 50 -20.42 23.76 11.92
CA ASN A 50 -20.33 24.08 10.49
C ASN A 50 -20.88 22.93 9.63
N GLU A 51 -22.05 22.41 10.04
CA GLU A 51 -22.78 21.37 9.32
C GLU A 51 -24.00 21.99 8.65
N PHE A 52 -24.15 21.75 7.35
CA PHE A 52 -25.23 22.28 6.53
C PHE A 52 -26.14 21.15 6.04
N ILE A 53 -27.44 21.37 6.18
CA ILE A 53 -28.51 20.47 5.77
C ILE A 53 -29.10 21.05 4.48
N ILE A 54 -28.74 20.44 3.35
CA ILE A 54 -29.06 20.90 2.00
C ILE A 54 -30.26 20.15 1.40
N PRO A 55 -31.07 20.78 0.53
CA PRO A 55 -32.29 20.16 0.01
C PRO A 55 -32.08 19.12 -1.09
N TYR A 56 -30.98 19.16 -1.84
CA TYR A 56 -30.79 18.37 -3.06
C TYR A 56 -29.48 17.56 -3.05
N LYS A 57 -29.54 16.33 -3.56
CA LYS A 57 -28.40 15.45 -3.85
C LYS A 57 -27.73 15.85 -5.16
N ARG A 58 -26.54 15.29 -5.43
CA ARG A 58 -25.79 15.54 -6.68
C ARG A 58 -26.52 15.05 -7.94
N ASP A 59 -27.37 14.04 -7.80
CA ASP A 59 -28.20 13.48 -8.88
C ASP A 59 -29.52 14.26 -9.09
N GLY A 60 -29.76 15.32 -8.32
CA GLY A 60 -30.99 16.13 -8.37
C GLY A 60 -32.14 15.60 -7.51
N SER A 61 -32.01 14.43 -6.87
CA SER A 61 -33.02 13.93 -5.93
C SER A 61 -33.05 14.75 -4.62
N LYS A 62 -34.16 14.69 -3.87
CA LYS A 62 -34.31 15.46 -2.62
C LYS A 62 -33.77 14.69 -1.41
N TYR A 63 -33.16 15.41 -0.48
CA TYR A 63 -32.84 14.86 0.84
C TYR A 63 -34.04 14.96 1.79
N CYS A 64 -34.19 13.96 2.64
CA CYS A 64 -35.14 13.96 3.76
C CYS A 64 -34.44 14.32 5.07
N LEU A 65 -35.19 14.73 6.09
CA LEU A 65 -34.64 15.03 7.43
C LEU A 65 -33.85 13.84 8.01
N SER A 66 -34.36 12.62 7.85
CA SER A 66 -33.73 11.39 8.35
C SER A 66 -32.40 11.05 7.66
N ASP A 67 -32.06 11.69 6.53
CA ASP A 67 -30.81 11.41 5.80
C ASP A 67 -29.59 11.98 6.53
N PHE A 68 -29.77 12.96 7.41
CA PHE A 68 -28.70 13.64 8.12
C PHE A 68 -28.41 13.01 9.49
N ASP A 69 -27.13 12.75 9.77
CA ASP A 69 -26.68 12.14 11.03
C ASP A 69 -27.05 12.97 12.26
N TYR A 70 -26.92 14.29 12.18
CA TYR A 70 -27.33 15.19 13.25
C TYR A 70 -28.81 14.99 13.64
N ILE A 71 -29.69 14.89 12.65
CA ILE A 71 -31.12 14.69 12.85
C ILE A 71 -31.38 13.31 13.47
N ARG A 72 -30.80 12.24 12.91
CA ARG A 72 -30.92 10.87 13.46
C ARG A 72 -30.44 10.81 14.90
N LYS A 73 -29.33 11.47 15.22
CA LYS A 73 -28.75 11.54 16.56
C LYS A 73 -29.67 12.27 17.55
N CYS A 74 -30.21 13.42 17.17
CA CYS A 74 -31.14 14.17 18.03
C CYS A 74 -32.42 13.37 18.30
N ILE A 75 -32.98 12.69 17.29
CA ILE A 75 -34.14 11.82 17.46
C ILE A 75 -33.81 10.66 18.42
N HIS A 76 -32.69 9.97 18.21
CA HIS A 76 -32.28 8.84 19.05
C HIS A 76 -32.07 9.25 20.51
N LEU A 77 -31.45 10.40 20.74
CA LEU A 77 -31.16 10.92 22.09
C LEU A 77 -32.31 11.73 22.70
N LYS A 78 -33.44 11.87 22.00
CA LYS A 78 -34.58 12.72 22.40
C LYS A 78 -34.17 14.17 22.70
N LEU A 79 -33.21 14.68 21.95
CA LEU A 79 -32.74 16.07 22.03
C LEU A 79 -33.49 16.95 21.02
N PRO A 80 -33.69 18.25 21.33
CA PRO A 80 -34.23 19.19 20.37
C PRO A 80 -33.29 19.33 19.16
N ILE A 81 -33.87 19.50 17.98
CA ILE A 81 -33.16 19.76 16.73
C ILE A 81 -33.04 21.27 16.58
N ASP A 82 -31.83 21.79 16.78
CA ASP A 82 -31.54 23.22 16.71
C ASP A 82 -30.85 23.58 15.41
N VAL A 83 -31.62 24.16 14.49
CA VAL A 83 -31.14 24.60 13.17
C VAL A 83 -31.38 26.09 12.98
N VAL A 84 -30.53 26.71 12.16
CA VAL A 84 -30.57 28.11 11.80
C VAL A 84 -30.77 28.20 10.29
N LEU A 85 -31.71 29.06 9.87
CA LEU A 85 -31.86 29.39 8.47
C LEU A 85 -30.67 30.26 8.03
N PHE A 86 -29.87 29.77 7.10
CA PHE A 86 -28.59 30.36 6.70
C PHE A 86 -28.62 30.70 5.21
N ASN A 87 -28.07 31.85 4.82
CA ASN A 87 -28.01 32.26 3.42
C ASN A 87 -27.08 31.33 2.63
N ARG A 88 -27.60 30.71 1.57
CA ARG A 88 -26.90 29.74 0.74
C ARG A 88 -25.67 30.33 0.03
N GLU A 89 -25.72 31.59 -0.39
CA GLU A 89 -24.59 32.25 -1.04
C GLU A 89 -23.36 32.30 -0.12
N ASN A 90 -23.60 32.53 1.18
CA ASN A 90 -22.55 32.60 2.19
C ASN A 90 -22.00 31.22 2.60
N MET A 91 -22.65 30.11 2.20
CA MET A 91 -22.17 28.75 2.51
C MET A 91 -20.80 28.51 1.88
N HIS A 92 -20.57 29.08 0.71
CA HIS A 92 -19.36 28.89 -0.08
C HIS A 92 -18.26 29.93 0.20
N HIS A 93 -18.52 30.92 1.05
CA HIS A 93 -17.59 32.04 1.29
C HIS A 93 -16.25 31.60 1.89
N ASN A 94 -16.24 30.47 2.61
CA ASN A 94 -15.04 29.86 3.19
C ASN A 94 -14.50 28.67 2.37
N LEU A 95 -15.11 28.36 1.22
CA LEU A 95 -14.54 27.38 0.30
C LEU A 95 -13.41 28.05 -0.49
N TRP A 96 -12.43 27.24 -0.91
CA TRP A 96 -11.26 27.74 -1.61
C TRP A 96 -11.66 28.59 -2.81
N ASN A 97 -10.98 29.73 -2.98
CA ASN A 97 -11.20 30.64 -4.09
C ASN A 97 -11.14 29.88 -5.41
N GLU A 98 -12.13 30.10 -6.28
CA GLU A 98 -12.24 29.46 -7.59
C GLU A 98 -10.95 29.63 -8.42
N ASN A 99 -10.25 30.76 -8.26
CA ASN A 99 -8.97 31.03 -8.92
C ASN A 99 -7.84 30.13 -8.38
N THR A 100 -7.82 29.85 -7.09
CA THR A 100 -6.86 28.92 -6.47
C THR A 100 -7.10 27.49 -6.96
N ILE A 101 -8.37 27.09 -7.07
CA ILE A 101 -8.76 25.78 -7.64
C ILE A 101 -8.35 25.69 -9.11
N LYS A 102 -8.58 26.74 -9.91
CA LYS A 102 -8.14 26.79 -11.32
C LYS A 102 -6.62 26.69 -11.45
N MET A 103 -5.87 27.45 -10.65
CA MET A 103 -4.41 27.39 -10.63
C MET A 103 -3.88 26.00 -10.29
N MET A 104 -4.44 25.33 -9.29
CA MET A 104 -4.08 23.94 -8.97
C MET A 104 -4.37 23.00 -10.14
N LYS A 105 -5.53 23.13 -10.79
CA LYS A 105 -5.84 22.31 -11.98
C LYS A 105 -4.85 22.54 -13.11
N TYR A 106 -4.43 23.78 -13.37
CA TYR A 106 -3.41 24.07 -14.37
C TYR A 106 -2.03 23.52 -13.98
N PHE A 107 -1.66 23.62 -12.70
CA PHE A 107 -0.43 23.03 -12.18
C PHE A 107 -0.44 21.49 -12.31
N ASP A 108 -1.54 20.84 -11.97
CA ASP A 108 -1.72 19.39 -12.11
C ASP A 108 -1.67 18.98 -13.59
N GLN A 109 -2.25 19.78 -14.50
CA GLN A 109 -2.14 19.54 -15.94
C GLN A 109 -0.72 19.73 -16.48
N PHE A 110 0.04 20.68 -15.94
CA PHE A 110 1.42 20.93 -16.35
C PHE A 110 2.38 19.85 -15.83
N VAL A 111 2.29 19.51 -14.55
CA VAL A 111 3.15 18.52 -13.89
C VAL A 111 2.75 17.09 -14.26
N GLY A 112 1.46 16.83 -14.45
CA GLY A 112 0.89 15.54 -14.83
C GLY A 112 0.69 15.35 -16.33
N ASN A 113 1.30 16.17 -17.19
CA ASN A 113 1.07 16.06 -18.62
C ASN A 113 1.61 14.71 -19.16
N ASN A 114 0.70 13.93 -19.77
CA ASN A 114 0.97 12.67 -20.46
C ASN A 114 1.96 12.82 -21.63
N ASN A 115 2.39 14.02 -21.98
CA ASN A 115 3.50 14.26 -22.90
C ASN A 115 4.77 13.47 -22.54
N TRP A 116 5.00 13.17 -21.25
CA TRP A 116 6.10 12.28 -20.84
C TRP A 116 5.97 10.85 -21.40
N ASN A 117 4.74 10.34 -21.52
CA ASN A 117 4.48 9.02 -22.11
C ASN A 117 4.66 9.05 -23.64
N LEU A 118 4.38 10.18 -24.30
CA LEU A 118 4.61 10.37 -25.73
C LEU A 118 6.11 10.48 -26.09
N ILE A 119 6.96 10.86 -25.13
CA ILE A 119 8.42 10.96 -25.29
C ILE A 119 9.14 9.64 -24.93
N GLN A 120 8.46 8.72 -24.22
CA GLN A 120 8.99 7.38 -23.94
C GLN A 120 8.93 6.49 -25.18
N ASP A 121 9.96 6.64 -26.01
CA ASP A 121 10.23 5.76 -27.14
C ASP A 121 10.52 4.34 -26.63
N GLU A 122 9.67 3.36 -27.00
CA GLU A 122 9.75 1.96 -26.55
C GLU A 122 11.13 1.34 -26.83
N THR A 123 11.82 1.85 -27.84
CA THR A 123 13.17 1.42 -28.25
C THR A 123 14.27 1.67 -27.20
N ARG A 124 14.01 2.53 -26.20
CA ARG A 124 14.97 2.92 -25.16
C ARG A 124 15.06 1.96 -23.98
N CYS A 125 14.11 1.05 -23.84
CA CYS A 125 14.08 0.07 -22.74
C CYS A 125 14.04 -1.37 -23.27
N LEU A 126 14.42 -2.32 -22.42
CA LEU A 126 14.20 -3.74 -22.65
C LEU A 126 12.92 -4.16 -21.93
N SER A 127 12.10 -4.97 -22.62
CA SER A 127 10.92 -5.56 -22.02
C SER A 127 11.33 -6.62 -21.00
N GLN A 128 10.72 -6.63 -19.81
CA GLN A 128 10.95 -7.67 -18.80
C GLN A 128 10.71 -9.07 -19.39
N ARG A 129 9.70 -9.21 -20.26
CA ARG A 129 9.33 -10.47 -20.92
C ARG A 129 10.49 -11.11 -21.70
N GLU A 130 11.41 -10.30 -22.21
CA GLU A 130 12.57 -10.75 -23.01
C GLU A 130 13.79 -11.12 -22.13
N CYS A 131 13.77 -10.75 -20.84
CA CYS A 131 14.88 -10.98 -19.93
C CYS A 131 14.92 -12.43 -19.42
N GLN A 132 15.65 -13.30 -20.14
CA GLN A 132 15.90 -14.69 -19.74
C GLN A 132 17.06 -14.86 -18.74
N THR A 133 17.54 -13.76 -18.15
CA THR A 133 18.61 -13.79 -17.16
C THR A 133 18.03 -14.07 -15.76
N PRO A 134 18.66 -14.94 -14.96
CA PRO A 134 18.27 -15.13 -13.57
C PRO A 134 18.54 -13.86 -12.75
N VAL A 135 17.78 -13.65 -11.68
CA VAL A 135 18.04 -12.57 -10.73
C VAL A 135 19.35 -12.86 -10.01
N CYS A 136 20.30 -11.93 -10.06
CA CYS A 136 21.57 -12.06 -9.35
C CYS A 136 22.02 -10.74 -8.74
N ILE A 137 22.71 -10.86 -7.61
CA ILE A 137 23.29 -9.73 -6.87
C ILE A 137 24.76 -10.01 -6.56
N GLN A 138 25.56 -8.96 -6.54
CA GLN A 138 26.96 -8.99 -6.17
C GLN A 138 27.13 -8.36 -4.80
N ILE A 139 27.54 -9.13 -3.81
CA ILE A 139 27.93 -8.59 -2.51
C ILE A 139 29.38 -8.12 -2.61
N ILE A 140 29.63 -6.84 -2.32
CA ILE A 140 30.94 -6.20 -2.50
C ILE A 140 31.64 -6.04 -1.16
N SER A 141 30.96 -5.49 -0.16
CA SER A 141 31.52 -5.34 1.18
C SER A 141 30.42 -5.12 2.20
N ALA A 142 30.76 -5.29 3.48
CA ALA A 142 29.92 -4.90 4.60
C ALA A 142 30.80 -4.20 5.64
N GLU A 143 30.27 -3.13 6.24
CA GLU A 143 30.99 -2.27 7.17
C GLU A 143 30.20 -2.07 8.46
N ARG A 144 30.92 -1.82 9.56
CA ARG A 144 30.35 -1.49 10.87
C ARG A 144 29.45 -2.59 11.41
N ILE A 145 29.82 -3.85 11.16
CA ILE A 145 29.17 -5.01 11.74
C ILE A 145 29.60 -5.10 13.20
N LYS A 146 28.62 -5.14 14.11
CA LYS A 146 28.86 -5.12 15.55
C LYS A 146 27.99 -6.17 16.23
N HIS A 147 28.58 -6.93 17.14
CA HIS A 147 27.83 -7.77 18.07
C HIS A 147 28.03 -7.25 19.49
N TYR A 148 26.93 -7.10 20.23
CA TYR A 148 26.96 -6.67 21.62
C TYR A 148 26.59 -7.84 22.50
N LYS A 149 27.58 -8.40 23.19
CA LYS A 149 27.41 -9.51 24.10
C LYS A 149 27.13 -8.98 25.50
N ILE A 150 25.91 -9.21 25.97
CA ILE A 150 25.51 -8.83 27.33
C ILE A 150 25.88 -9.97 28.27
N THR A 151 26.81 -9.72 29.19
CA THR A 151 27.17 -10.66 30.24
C THR A 151 26.57 -10.17 31.55
N LYS A 152 25.60 -10.91 32.09
CA LYS A 152 25.03 -10.65 33.41
C LYS A 152 26.00 -11.12 34.49
N LEU A 153 26.45 -10.20 35.33
CA LEU A 153 27.22 -10.52 36.53
C LEU A 153 26.28 -11.02 37.64
N LYS A 154 26.86 -11.68 38.65
CA LYS A 154 26.13 -12.22 39.81
C LYS A 154 25.45 -11.13 40.67
N ASP A 155 25.86 -9.87 40.50
CA ASP A 155 25.35 -8.71 41.25
C ASP A 155 24.31 -7.89 40.44
N ASP A 156 23.60 -8.51 39.50
CA ASP A 156 22.62 -7.85 38.60
C ASP A 156 23.17 -6.70 37.72
N SER A 157 24.50 -6.52 37.68
CA SER A 157 25.16 -5.60 36.75
C SER A 157 25.36 -6.25 35.37
N GLU A 158 25.11 -5.49 34.30
CA GLU A 158 25.27 -5.93 32.92
C GLU A 158 26.53 -5.32 32.30
N ILE A 159 27.47 -6.16 31.86
CA ILE A 159 28.60 -5.72 31.03
C ILE A 159 28.24 -5.95 29.56
N VAL A 160 28.28 -4.88 28.77
CA VAL A 160 28.10 -4.93 27.31
C VAL A 160 29.48 -4.97 26.65
N ASN A 161 29.89 -6.15 26.18
CA ASN A 161 31.11 -6.31 25.41
C ASN A 161 30.80 -6.13 23.93
N LEU A 162 31.58 -5.29 23.26
CA LEU A 162 31.53 -5.12 21.81
C LEU A 162 32.50 -6.12 21.16
N GLU A 163 31.97 -7.02 20.36
CA GLU A 163 32.74 -7.96 19.53
C GLU A 163 32.68 -7.49 18.07
N GLU A 164 33.84 -7.20 17.49
CA GLU A 164 34.00 -6.75 16.10
C GLU A 164 34.70 -7.78 15.20
N ASP A 165 35.32 -8.79 15.81
CA ASP A 165 35.97 -9.91 15.13
C ASP A 165 35.08 -11.16 15.25
N LEU A 166 34.29 -11.40 14.21
CA LEU A 166 33.25 -12.44 14.18
C LEU A 166 33.36 -13.28 12.91
N LYS A 167 32.69 -14.43 12.91
CA LYS A 167 32.43 -15.18 11.68
C LYS A 167 30.99 -14.95 11.27
N ILE A 168 30.80 -14.57 10.01
CA ILE A 168 29.48 -14.21 9.48
C ILE A 168 29.20 -14.90 8.16
N TYR A 169 27.93 -14.98 7.80
CA TYR A 169 27.49 -15.25 6.44
C TYR A 169 26.29 -14.34 6.12
N ILE A 170 26.06 -14.10 4.84
CA ILE A 170 24.99 -13.25 4.35
C ILE A 170 23.96 -14.13 3.67
N THR A 171 22.70 -13.83 3.91
CA THR A 171 21.57 -14.51 3.30
C THR A 171 20.78 -13.55 2.44
N GLY A 172 20.22 -14.07 1.34
CA GLY A 172 19.33 -13.33 0.48
C GLY A 172 18.09 -14.13 0.14
N SER A 173 16.93 -13.50 0.17
CA SER A 173 15.65 -14.15 -0.13
C SER A 173 14.74 -13.21 -0.92
N LEU A 174 13.93 -13.79 -1.82
CA LEU A 174 13.01 -13.06 -2.68
C LEU A 174 11.57 -13.32 -2.25
N HIS A 175 10.85 -12.25 -1.94
CA HIS A 175 9.50 -12.33 -1.38
C HIS A 175 8.47 -11.56 -2.21
N TYR A 176 7.29 -12.15 -2.38
CA TYR A 176 6.09 -11.49 -2.84
C TYR A 176 5.07 -11.46 -1.69
N GLY A 177 4.94 -10.30 -1.03
CA GLY A 177 4.26 -10.22 0.26
C GLY A 177 5.00 -11.07 1.30
N THR A 178 4.31 -12.04 1.89
CA THR A 178 4.90 -13.01 2.84
C THR A 178 5.39 -14.29 2.17
N ARG A 179 5.10 -14.50 0.88
CA ARG A 179 5.47 -15.72 0.17
C ARG A 179 6.92 -15.63 -0.30
N LEU A 180 7.71 -16.63 0.06
CA LEU A 180 9.03 -16.85 -0.52
C LEU A 180 8.85 -17.36 -1.97
N LEU A 181 9.47 -16.67 -2.94
CA LEU A 181 9.35 -17.02 -4.36
C LEU A 181 10.25 -18.20 -4.75
N VAL A 182 11.46 -18.23 -4.19
CA VAL A 182 12.48 -19.26 -4.43
C VAL A 182 13.27 -19.52 -3.16
N ARG A 183 13.96 -20.66 -3.12
CA ARG A 183 14.85 -21.01 -2.01
C ARG A 183 15.79 -19.84 -1.69
N GLN A 184 15.98 -19.59 -0.40
CA GLN A 184 16.92 -18.60 0.11
C GLN A 184 18.35 -18.98 -0.27
N GLU A 185 19.14 -17.99 -0.65
CA GLU A 185 20.54 -18.13 -1.01
C GLU A 185 21.45 -17.69 0.13
N PHE A 186 22.62 -18.32 0.21
CA PHE A 186 23.57 -18.18 1.32
C PHE A 186 24.97 -17.95 0.77
N THR A 187 25.72 -17.04 1.38
CA THR A 187 27.16 -16.95 1.14
C THR A 187 27.91 -17.98 1.98
N PRO A 188 29.17 -18.29 1.63
CA PRO A 188 30.09 -18.94 2.55
C PRO A 188 30.29 -18.15 3.85
N VAL A 189 30.87 -18.80 4.86
CA VAL A 189 31.25 -18.15 6.12
C VAL A 189 32.54 -17.36 5.93
N TYR A 190 32.53 -16.09 6.31
CA TYR A 190 33.66 -15.17 6.29
C TYR A 190 34.05 -14.73 7.70
N GLN A 191 35.34 -14.56 7.92
CA GLN A 191 35.84 -13.89 9.12
C GLN A 191 35.86 -12.39 8.87
N ILE A 192 35.21 -11.62 9.72
CA ILE A 192 35.36 -10.17 9.77
C ILE A 192 36.45 -9.79 10.77
N LYS A 193 37.12 -8.67 10.48
CA LYS A 193 38.07 -8.02 11.37
C LYS A 193 37.67 -6.56 11.52
N GLU A 194 37.72 -6.02 12.74
CA GLU A 194 37.38 -4.62 13.03
C GLU A 194 36.00 -4.22 12.45
N GLY A 195 35.03 -5.13 12.47
CA GLY A 195 33.66 -4.89 12.01
C GLY A 195 33.52 -4.72 10.50
N LYS A 196 34.54 -5.09 9.71
CA LYS A 196 34.54 -4.98 8.24
C LYS A 196 34.71 -6.34 7.57
N LEU A 197 33.93 -6.53 6.52
CA LEU A 197 34.08 -7.63 5.57
C LEU A 197 34.86 -7.12 4.35
N HIS A 198 36.14 -7.48 4.28
CA HIS A 198 36.99 -7.24 3.12
C HIS A 198 36.90 -8.45 2.18
N LEU A 199 36.41 -8.23 0.96
CA LEU A 199 36.33 -9.23 -0.08
C LEU A 199 37.31 -8.86 -1.20
N ASP A 200 38.20 -9.78 -1.55
CA ASP A 200 39.13 -9.60 -2.69
C ASP A 200 38.39 -9.57 -4.03
N SER A 201 37.25 -10.26 -4.09
CA SER A 201 36.35 -10.26 -5.25
C SER A 201 34.88 -10.25 -4.80
N PRO A 202 33.97 -9.59 -5.54
CA PRO A 202 32.56 -9.60 -5.21
C PRO A 202 31.97 -11.01 -5.25
N ILE A 203 31.11 -11.34 -4.28
CA ILE A 203 30.44 -12.62 -4.20
C ILE A 203 29.14 -12.55 -5.02
N MET A 204 28.99 -13.45 -5.97
CA MET A 204 27.75 -13.62 -6.72
C MET A 204 26.74 -14.45 -5.92
N MET A 205 25.56 -13.89 -5.69
CA MET A 205 24.39 -14.61 -5.19
C MET A 205 23.34 -14.66 -6.31
N THR A 206 23.05 -15.87 -6.79
CA THR A 206 22.16 -16.11 -7.93
C THR A 206 20.91 -16.83 -7.46
N PHE A 207 19.75 -16.22 -7.70
CA PHE A 207 18.46 -16.80 -7.35
C PHE A 207 17.93 -17.62 -8.52
N ASN A 208 17.37 -18.80 -8.25
CA ASN A 208 16.80 -19.68 -9.27
C ASN A 208 15.42 -19.20 -9.78
N ILE A 209 15.34 -17.94 -10.23
CA ILE A 209 14.16 -17.32 -10.84
C ILE A 209 14.60 -16.35 -11.93
N LEU A 210 13.88 -16.36 -13.05
CA LEU A 210 14.13 -15.46 -14.17
C LEU A 210 13.53 -14.08 -13.91
N ILE A 211 14.22 -13.04 -14.35
CA ILE A 211 13.71 -11.67 -14.31
C ILE A 211 12.38 -11.56 -15.08
N SER A 212 12.22 -12.30 -16.19
CA SER A 212 10.98 -12.37 -16.96
C SER A 212 9.76 -12.81 -16.16
N THR A 213 9.94 -13.63 -15.13
CA THR A 213 8.87 -14.18 -14.29
C THR A 213 8.66 -13.41 -12.98
N LEU A 214 9.49 -12.41 -12.69
CA LEU A 214 9.55 -11.74 -11.40
C LEU A 214 8.38 -10.76 -11.21
N PRO A 215 7.51 -10.92 -10.20
CA PRO A 215 6.47 -9.93 -9.90
C PRO A 215 7.08 -8.55 -9.62
N LYS A 216 6.39 -7.48 -10.04
CA LYS A 216 6.87 -6.10 -9.87
C LYS A 216 7.08 -5.72 -8.40
N GLU A 217 6.23 -6.24 -7.52
CA GLU A 217 6.25 -5.97 -6.08
C GLU A 217 7.24 -6.85 -5.32
N THR A 218 8.09 -7.62 -6.01
CA THR A 218 9.08 -8.49 -5.36
C THR A 218 10.06 -7.68 -4.52
N ARG A 219 10.31 -8.16 -3.30
CA ARG A 219 11.23 -7.60 -2.33
C ARG A 219 12.41 -8.53 -2.14
N LEU A 220 13.60 -7.97 -2.09
CA LEU A 220 14.83 -8.67 -1.71
C LEU A 220 15.09 -8.42 -0.23
N THR A 221 15.15 -9.48 0.57
CA THR A 221 15.52 -9.41 1.99
C THR A 221 16.93 -9.93 2.14
N LEU A 222 17.85 -9.06 2.60
CA LEU A 222 19.24 -9.39 2.87
C LEU A 222 19.48 -9.35 4.38
N SER A 223 20.17 -10.36 4.91
CA SER A 223 20.41 -10.46 6.36
C SER A 223 21.80 -11.00 6.64
N ILE A 224 22.47 -10.44 7.64
CA ILE A 224 23.80 -10.84 8.11
C ILE A 224 23.62 -11.67 9.38
N TYR A 225 24.19 -12.88 9.37
CA TYR A 225 24.18 -13.79 10.51
C TYR A 225 25.57 -14.00 11.06
N MET A 226 25.69 -14.07 12.38
CA MET A 226 26.86 -14.54 13.10
C MET A 226 26.77 -16.04 13.33
N THR A 227 27.87 -16.75 13.14
CA THR A 227 27.95 -18.21 13.31
C THR A 227 29.28 -18.63 13.95
N ASP A 228 29.30 -19.80 14.59
CA ASP A 228 30.55 -20.41 15.09
C ASP A 228 31.22 -21.32 14.04
N SER A 229 30.55 -21.54 12.91
CA SER A 229 30.96 -22.44 11.83
C SER A 229 32.36 -22.12 11.28
N PRO A 230 33.07 -23.11 10.70
CA PRO A 230 34.39 -22.87 10.11
C PRO A 230 34.32 -21.91 8.91
N ILE A 231 35.38 -21.13 8.72
CA ILE A 231 35.53 -20.18 7.61
C ILE A 231 35.50 -20.96 6.29
N ASN A 232 34.93 -20.35 5.23
CA ASN A 232 34.72 -20.92 3.90
C ASN A 232 33.76 -22.12 3.84
N LEU A 233 33.06 -22.46 4.93
CA LEU A 233 31.99 -23.44 4.87
C LEU A 233 30.80 -22.87 4.10
N GLN A 234 30.24 -23.66 3.18
CA GLN A 234 29.00 -23.32 2.51
C GLN A 234 27.82 -23.60 3.44
N VAL A 235 27.09 -22.56 3.80
CA VAL A 235 25.87 -22.65 4.61
C VAL A 235 24.70 -22.98 3.68
N LEU A 236 23.85 -23.93 4.07
CA LEU A 236 22.66 -24.34 3.28
C LEU A 236 21.33 -24.04 4.00
N GLU A 237 21.40 -23.81 5.31
CA GLU A 237 20.29 -23.55 6.21
C GLU A 237 20.78 -22.76 7.43
N ILE A 238 19.88 -21.99 8.04
CA ILE A 238 20.17 -21.18 9.24
C ILE A 238 20.16 -22.12 10.45
N ASN A 239 21.25 -22.18 11.21
CA ASN A 239 21.29 -22.95 12.45
C ASN A 239 20.55 -22.19 13.56
N LYS A 240 19.89 -22.90 14.48
CA LYS A 240 19.20 -22.30 15.64
C LYS A 240 20.14 -21.54 16.58
N LYS A 241 21.45 -21.77 16.48
CA LYS A 241 22.47 -21.08 17.27
C LYS A 241 22.98 -19.80 16.58
N ASP A 242 22.72 -19.64 15.30
CA ASP A 242 23.18 -18.46 14.56
C ASP A 242 22.35 -17.25 14.98
N ILE A 243 23.00 -16.08 15.07
CA ILE A 243 22.38 -14.84 15.55
C ILE A 243 22.24 -13.87 14.39
N CYS A 244 21.03 -13.39 14.12
CA CYS A 244 20.82 -12.35 13.14
C CYS A 244 21.36 -11.00 13.67
N LEU A 245 22.39 -10.46 13.01
CA LEU A 245 23.00 -9.19 13.39
C LEU A 245 22.26 -8.01 12.78
N ALA A 246 21.92 -8.08 11.50
CA ALA A 246 21.24 -7.00 10.80
C ALA A 246 20.46 -7.50 9.58
N THR A 247 19.36 -6.83 9.27
CA THR A 247 18.47 -7.15 8.14
C THR A 247 18.12 -5.89 7.35
N ILE A 248 17.92 -6.02 6.04
CA ILE A 248 17.29 -4.99 5.21
C ILE A 248 16.35 -5.60 4.16
N ASN A 249 15.24 -4.90 3.92
CA ASN A 249 14.36 -5.15 2.78
C ASN A 249 14.61 -4.11 1.70
N CYS A 250 14.91 -4.57 0.48
CA CYS A 250 15.16 -3.75 -0.69
C CYS A 250 14.05 -3.98 -1.74
N LYS A 251 13.66 -2.92 -2.44
CA LYS A 251 12.82 -3.05 -3.63
C LYS A 251 13.68 -3.47 -4.81
N LEU A 252 13.14 -4.34 -5.68
CA LEU A 252 13.79 -4.71 -6.94
C LEU A 252 13.37 -3.83 -8.11
N VAL A 253 12.32 -3.03 -7.93
CA VAL A 253 11.75 -2.16 -8.96
C VAL A 253 11.63 -0.74 -8.43
N ASP A 254 12.03 0.22 -9.25
CA ASP A 254 11.91 1.64 -8.94
C ASP A 254 10.45 2.15 -9.07
N TYR A 255 10.25 3.43 -8.74
CA TYR A 255 8.93 4.07 -8.85
C TYR A 255 8.46 4.24 -10.30
N ASN A 256 9.38 4.26 -11.27
CA ASN A 256 9.09 4.35 -12.70
C ASN A 256 8.76 2.98 -13.33
N GLY A 257 8.88 1.89 -12.57
CA GLY A 257 8.64 0.53 -13.05
C GLY A 257 9.83 -0.10 -13.77
N TYR A 258 11.05 0.39 -13.56
CA TYR A 258 12.27 -0.23 -14.06
C TYR A 258 12.92 -1.12 -13.00
N PHE A 259 13.54 -2.21 -13.43
CA PHE A 259 14.37 -3.06 -12.59
C PHE A 259 15.57 -2.26 -12.07
N MET A 260 15.80 -2.32 -10.76
CA MET A 260 16.90 -1.60 -10.09
C MET A 260 18.24 -2.10 -10.62
N LYS A 261 19.17 -1.17 -10.89
CA LYS A 261 20.50 -1.47 -11.41
C LYS A 261 21.58 -0.67 -10.70
N GLY A 262 22.82 -1.16 -10.73
CA GLY A 262 23.97 -0.43 -10.22
C GLY A 262 24.32 -0.75 -8.78
N LEU A 263 25.13 0.14 -8.18
CA LEU A 263 25.70 0.01 -6.85
C LEU A 263 24.74 0.58 -5.78
N PHE A 264 24.52 -0.19 -4.72
CA PHE A 264 23.73 0.18 -3.57
C PHE A 264 24.61 0.17 -2.33
N ASN A 265 24.55 1.26 -1.57
CA ASN A 265 25.12 1.36 -0.22
C ASN A 265 23.95 1.60 0.73
N VAL A 266 23.59 0.58 1.50
CA VAL A 266 22.36 0.61 2.32
C VAL A 266 22.68 0.41 3.79
N GLY A 267 22.06 1.23 4.64
CA GLY A 267 22.07 1.05 6.09
C GLY A 267 21.07 -0.03 6.51
N MET A 268 21.53 -1.04 7.26
CA MET A 268 20.72 -2.16 7.71
C MET A 268 20.07 -1.89 9.08
N TRP A 269 18.96 -2.58 9.36
CA TRP A 269 18.31 -2.58 10.67
C TRP A 269 18.96 -3.63 11.56
N GLU A 270 19.63 -3.17 12.63
CA GLU A 270 20.36 -4.04 13.55
C GLU A 270 19.42 -4.78 14.51
N ARG A 271 19.84 -5.97 14.95
CA ARG A 271 19.14 -6.82 15.93
C ARG A 271 17.68 -7.11 15.56
N THR A 272 17.39 -7.17 14.27
CA THR A 272 16.06 -7.43 13.76
C THR A 272 16.09 -8.66 12.88
N GLU A 273 15.29 -9.66 13.23
CA GLU A 273 15.13 -10.88 12.45
C GLU A 273 14.55 -10.58 11.05
N PRO A 274 14.84 -11.42 10.05
CA PRO A 274 14.35 -11.20 8.69
C PRO A 274 12.83 -11.25 8.65
N ASN A 275 12.22 -10.13 8.26
CA ASN A 275 10.77 -10.03 8.15
C ASN A 275 10.37 -9.37 6.82
N PRO A 276 9.79 -10.12 5.86
CA PRO A 276 9.41 -9.58 4.55
C PRO A 276 8.27 -8.56 4.60
N ILE A 277 7.54 -8.51 5.73
CA ILE A 277 6.46 -7.53 5.97
C ILE A 277 7.02 -6.15 6.30
N MET A 278 8.24 -6.08 6.85
CA MET A 278 8.87 -4.81 7.23
C MET A 278 9.06 -3.87 6.03
N MET A 279 9.17 -2.58 6.35
CA MET A 279 9.36 -1.52 5.36
C MET A 279 10.63 -1.74 4.53
N CYS A 280 10.53 -1.48 3.23
CA CYS A 280 11.69 -1.43 2.35
C CYS A 280 12.36 -0.05 2.44
N CYS A 281 13.02 0.22 3.56
CA CYS A 281 13.77 1.46 3.78
C CYS A 281 15.11 1.15 4.44
N GLU A 282 16.11 1.96 4.08
CA GLU A 282 17.40 1.94 4.77
C GLU A 282 17.30 2.60 6.14
N ASN A 283 18.17 2.16 7.05
CA ASN A 283 18.41 2.87 8.28
C ASN A 283 19.35 4.05 8.00
N THR A 284 18.87 5.27 8.20
CA THR A 284 19.62 6.51 7.91
C THR A 284 20.56 6.92 9.04
N SER A 285 20.62 6.16 10.14
CA SER A 285 21.46 6.49 11.28
C SER A 285 22.95 6.39 10.90
N SER A 286 23.75 7.36 11.34
CA SER A 286 25.14 7.49 10.92
C SER A 286 26.07 6.36 11.40
N ASN A 287 25.65 5.54 12.35
CA ASN A 287 26.45 4.48 12.99
C ASN A 287 25.97 3.06 12.66
N THR A 288 25.14 2.87 11.63
CA THR A 288 24.56 1.57 11.31
C THR A 288 25.53 0.67 10.58
N CYS A 289 25.32 -0.64 10.69
CA CYS A 289 25.81 -1.63 9.75
C CYS A 289 25.45 -1.23 8.32
N LYS A 290 26.44 -1.18 7.42
CA LYS A 290 26.26 -0.84 6.00
C LYS A 290 26.57 -2.03 5.13
N LEU A 291 25.70 -2.32 4.17
CA LEU A 291 25.91 -3.35 3.17
C LEU A 291 26.08 -2.70 1.80
N HIS A 292 27.17 -3.05 1.11
CA HIS A 292 27.43 -2.63 -0.26
C HIS A 292 27.19 -3.81 -1.19
N TYR A 293 26.21 -3.68 -2.06
CA TYR A 293 25.90 -4.69 -3.07
C TYR A 293 25.62 -4.04 -4.42
N ARG A 294 25.79 -4.79 -5.50
CA ARG A 294 25.51 -4.36 -6.87
C ARG A 294 24.46 -5.27 -7.49
N MET A 295 23.48 -4.66 -8.14
CA MET A 295 22.52 -5.36 -9.00
C MET A 295 23.11 -5.54 -10.40
N ILE A 296 22.74 -6.63 -11.07
CA ILE A 296 23.10 -6.84 -12.47
C ILE A 296 22.68 -5.66 -13.35
N GLU A 297 23.58 -5.25 -14.25
CA GLU A 297 23.36 -4.17 -15.18
C GLU A 297 23.11 -4.71 -16.59
N PHE A 298 22.20 -4.05 -17.29
CA PHE A 298 21.87 -4.33 -18.68
C PHE A 298 22.23 -3.13 -19.55
N ASN A 299 22.53 -3.37 -20.83
CA ASN A 299 22.85 -2.33 -21.80
C ASN A 299 21.73 -1.27 -21.94
N LYS A 300 20.50 -1.63 -21.60
CA LYS A 300 19.33 -0.76 -21.56
C LYS A 300 18.54 -1.01 -20.27
N PRO A 301 17.83 -0.01 -19.73
CA PRO A 301 16.96 -0.22 -18.57
C PRO A 301 15.87 -1.25 -18.87
N VAL A 302 15.63 -2.16 -17.93
CA VAL A 302 14.60 -3.20 -18.05
C VAL A 302 13.29 -2.68 -17.45
N LYS A 303 12.23 -2.58 -18.25
CA LYS A 303 10.90 -2.12 -17.81
C LYS A 303 10.07 -3.33 -17.37
N MET A 304 9.60 -3.32 -16.12
CA MET A 304 8.83 -4.40 -15.50
C MET A 304 7.39 -4.42 -16.01
N ASN A 305 7.18 -5.08 -17.15
CA ASN A 305 5.93 -5.12 -17.89
C ASN A 305 5.37 -6.54 -18.13
N THR A 306 5.93 -7.59 -17.53
CA THR A 306 5.43 -8.97 -17.77
C THR A 306 3.95 -9.10 -17.38
N PHE A 307 3.56 -8.52 -16.25
CA PHE A 307 2.20 -8.67 -15.69
C PHE A 307 1.23 -7.55 -16.11
N ILE A 308 1.65 -6.68 -17.03
CA ILE A 308 0.79 -5.66 -17.62
C ILE A 308 0.27 -6.24 -18.93
N ALA A 309 -1.04 -6.38 -19.05
CA ALA A 309 -1.65 -6.89 -20.26
C ALA A 309 -1.44 -5.90 -21.41
N ASN A 310 -0.96 -6.40 -22.54
CA ASN A 310 -0.86 -5.59 -23.76
C ASN A 310 -2.28 -5.36 -24.33
N GLU A 311 -2.47 -4.32 -25.15
CA GLU A 311 -3.77 -4.04 -25.78
C GLU A 311 -4.31 -5.25 -26.55
N GLN A 312 -3.44 -6.00 -27.20
CA GLN A 312 -3.79 -7.24 -27.89
C GLN A 312 -4.30 -8.33 -26.92
N GLU A 313 -3.69 -8.46 -25.74
CA GLU A 313 -4.10 -9.44 -24.71
C GLU A 313 -5.42 -9.03 -24.04
N LEU A 314 -5.63 -7.74 -23.81
CA LEU A 314 -6.90 -7.19 -23.30
C LEU A 314 -8.05 -7.43 -24.30
N ASN A 315 -7.76 -7.36 -25.60
CA ASN A 315 -8.72 -7.57 -26.66
C ASN A 315 -8.96 -9.05 -26.98
N THR A 316 -8.15 -9.98 -26.45
CA THR A 316 -8.48 -11.40 -26.51
C THR A 316 -9.63 -11.69 -25.56
N ASN A 317 -10.81 -11.93 -26.13
CA ASN A 317 -11.94 -12.49 -25.38
C ASN A 317 -11.45 -13.75 -24.68
N ILE A 318 -11.53 -13.79 -23.34
CA ILE A 318 -11.26 -14.99 -22.56
C ILE A 318 -12.30 -16.02 -22.98
N THR A 319 -11.92 -16.83 -23.97
CA THR A 319 -12.72 -17.88 -24.56
C THR A 319 -12.94 -18.95 -23.50
N GLY A 320 -14.21 -19.22 -23.22
CA GLY A 320 -14.65 -20.32 -22.37
C GLY A 320 -15.38 -19.85 -21.12
N SER A 321 -16.72 -19.87 -21.19
CA SER A 321 -17.51 -20.21 -20.00
C SER A 321 -17.14 -21.64 -19.61
N VAL A 322 -16.06 -21.81 -18.87
CA VAL A 322 -15.69 -23.12 -18.34
C VAL A 322 -16.81 -23.52 -17.38
N LYS A 323 -17.65 -24.47 -17.80
CA LYS A 323 -18.67 -25.03 -16.92
C LYS A 323 -17.94 -25.73 -15.78
N ILE A 324 -18.39 -25.44 -14.56
CA ILE A 324 -17.82 -26.09 -13.39
C ILE A 324 -18.19 -27.56 -13.41
N ASP A 325 -17.22 -28.42 -13.10
CA ASP A 325 -17.51 -29.83 -12.91
C ASP A 325 -18.33 -30.02 -11.63
N SER A 326 -19.23 -31.01 -11.63
CA SER A 326 -20.04 -31.38 -10.49
C SER A 326 -19.18 -31.68 -9.24
N GLU A 327 -18.05 -32.37 -9.43
CA GLU A 327 -17.10 -32.69 -8.35
C GLU A 327 -16.38 -31.46 -7.80
N HIS A 328 -16.12 -30.46 -8.65
CA HIS A 328 -15.42 -29.22 -8.25
C HIS A 328 -16.36 -28.19 -7.62
N THR A 329 -17.67 -28.32 -7.81
CA THR A 329 -18.65 -27.28 -7.46
C THR A 329 -18.61 -26.95 -5.97
N LEU A 330 -18.60 -27.96 -5.10
CA LEU A 330 -18.61 -27.76 -3.65
C LEU A 330 -17.32 -27.10 -3.16
N ARG A 331 -16.18 -27.56 -3.68
CA ARG A 331 -14.84 -27.11 -3.28
C ARG A 331 -14.54 -25.70 -3.77
N PHE A 332 -14.93 -25.38 -5.01
CA PHE A 332 -14.85 -24.02 -5.53
C PHE A 332 -15.73 -23.05 -4.73
N LYS A 333 -16.98 -23.45 -4.42
CA LYS A 333 -17.87 -22.59 -3.60
C LYS A 333 -17.25 -22.32 -2.22
N TYR A 334 -16.71 -23.35 -1.58
CA TYR A 334 -15.96 -23.19 -0.33
C TYR A 334 -14.79 -22.22 -0.48
N ALA A 335 -13.94 -22.39 -1.50
CA ALA A 335 -12.78 -21.52 -1.72
C ALA A 335 -13.15 -20.05 -1.97
N VAL A 336 -14.28 -19.80 -2.65
CA VAL A 336 -14.79 -18.45 -2.95
C VAL A 336 -15.41 -17.76 -1.74
N GLU A 337 -16.06 -18.53 -0.86
CA GLU A 337 -16.82 -18.04 0.30
C GLU A 337 -16.02 -18.07 1.61
N ALA A 338 -14.87 -18.73 1.64
CA ALA A 338 -14.04 -18.85 2.83
C ALA A 338 -13.59 -17.48 3.38
N ASP A 339 -13.45 -17.39 4.70
CA ASP A 339 -12.96 -16.20 5.42
C ASP A 339 -11.51 -15.85 5.05
N PRO A 340 -11.14 -14.58 4.80
CA PRO A 340 -9.81 -14.15 4.35
C PRO A 340 -8.58 -14.79 5.03
N LEU A 341 -8.68 -15.19 6.30
CA LEU A 341 -7.58 -15.83 7.04
C LEU A 341 -7.47 -17.34 6.78
N THR A 342 -8.47 -17.93 6.14
CA THR A 342 -8.45 -19.35 5.76
C THR A 342 -7.34 -19.60 4.75
N VAL A 343 -6.42 -20.47 5.13
CA VAL A 343 -5.34 -20.97 4.26
C VAL A 343 -5.95 -21.97 3.28
N LEU A 344 -5.94 -21.60 2.00
CA LEU A 344 -6.44 -22.45 0.91
C LEU A 344 -5.40 -23.51 0.56
N SER A 345 -5.88 -24.72 0.22
CA SER A 345 -4.99 -25.75 -0.31
C SER A 345 -4.57 -25.41 -1.75
N GLN A 346 -3.46 -25.99 -2.21
CA GLN A 346 -2.97 -25.76 -3.58
C GLN A 346 -4.01 -26.13 -4.65
N GLU A 347 -4.84 -27.14 -4.37
CA GLU A 347 -5.94 -27.54 -5.24
C GLU A 347 -7.08 -26.52 -5.25
N ASP A 348 -7.40 -25.90 -4.11
CA ASP A 348 -8.39 -24.82 -4.05
C ASP A 348 -7.92 -23.61 -4.86
N CYS A 349 -6.63 -23.25 -4.75
CA CYS A 349 -6.01 -22.18 -5.53
C CYS A 349 -6.08 -22.49 -7.03
N ARG A 350 -5.79 -23.74 -7.42
CA ARG A 350 -5.89 -24.22 -8.80
C ARG A 350 -7.31 -24.03 -9.35
N LEU A 351 -8.33 -24.47 -8.60
CA LEU A 351 -9.73 -24.33 -8.99
C LEU A 351 -10.17 -22.86 -9.11
N LEU A 352 -9.76 -22.01 -8.16
CA LEU A 352 -10.02 -20.57 -8.23
C LEU A 352 -9.43 -19.97 -9.51
N TRP A 353 -8.18 -20.32 -9.86
CA TRP A 353 -7.53 -19.84 -11.07
C TRP A 353 -8.18 -20.40 -12.35
N THR A 354 -8.53 -21.69 -12.37
CA THR A 354 -9.21 -22.33 -13.51
C THR A 354 -10.56 -21.67 -13.80
N TYR A 355 -11.37 -21.41 -12.77
CA TYR A 355 -12.70 -20.81 -12.91
C TYR A 355 -12.71 -19.29 -12.64
N ARG A 356 -11.58 -18.60 -12.80
CA ARG A 356 -11.42 -17.16 -12.50
C ARG A 356 -12.45 -16.24 -13.17
N SER A 357 -12.87 -16.59 -14.40
CA SER A 357 -13.89 -15.84 -15.13
C SER A 357 -15.28 -15.92 -14.47
N LEU A 358 -15.58 -17.01 -13.77
CA LEU A 358 -16.82 -17.19 -13.03
C LEU A 358 -16.84 -16.34 -11.77
N VAL A 359 -15.71 -16.24 -11.05
CA VAL A 359 -15.56 -15.39 -9.86
C VAL A 359 -15.86 -13.93 -10.22
N MET A 360 -15.27 -13.44 -11.31
CA MET A 360 -15.48 -12.07 -11.79
C MET A 360 -16.94 -11.75 -12.12
N LYS A 361 -17.68 -12.70 -12.70
CA LYS A 361 -19.09 -12.51 -13.09
C LYS A 361 -20.07 -12.65 -11.93
N THR A 362 -19.85 -13.60 -11.03
CA THR A 362 -20.84 -14.00 -10.03
C THR A 362 -20.60 -13.38 -8.66
N LYS A 363 -19.33 -13.24 -8.25
CA LYS A 363 -18.93 -12.74 -6.93
C LYS A 363 -17.67 -11.87 -7.03
N PRO A 364 -17.78 -10.65 -7.58
CA PRO A 364 -16.63 -9.76 -7.73
C PRO A 364 -15.95 -9.42 -6.38
N ARG A 365 -16.70 -9.46 -5.27
CA ARG A 365 -16.15 -9.26 -3.92
C ARG A 365 -15.12 -10.32 -3.51
N SER A 366 -15.14 -11.51 -4.13
CA SER A 366 -14.20 -12.60 -3.86
C SER A 366 -12.92 -12.52 -4.70
N ILE A 367 -12.69 -11.44 -5.46
CA ILE A 367 -11.47 -11.25 -6.26
C ILE A 367 -10.19 -11.32 -5.41
N ALA A 368 -10.25 -10.88 -4.15
CA ALA A 368 -9.11 -10.96 -3.23
C ALA A 368 -8.63 -12.42 -3.03
N ARG A 369 -9.55 -13.38 -3.08
CA ARG A 369 -9.20 -14.81 -3.02
C ARG A 369 -8.53 -15.30 -4.27
N LEU A 370 -9.00 -14.85 -5.43
CA LEU A 370 -8.39 -15.17 -6.70
C LEU A 370 -6.96 -14.62 -6.80
N VAL A 371 -6.70 -13.41 -6.30
CA VAL A 371 -5.35 -12.81 -6.30
C VAL A 371 -4.42 -13.50 -5.30
N SER A 372 -4.99 -14.02 -4.21
CA SER A 372 -4.23 -14.79 -3.22
C SER A 372 -3.96 -16.23 -3.66
N ALA A 373 -4.83 -16.83 -4.48
CA ALA A 373 -4.63 -18.15 -5.05
C ALA A 373 -3.36 -18.18 -5.91
#